data_AF-A0A1Q7UQJ2-F1
#
_entry.id   AF-A0A1Q7UQJ2-F1
#
_cell.length_a   1.000
_cell.length_b   1.000
_cell.length_c   1.000
_cell.angle_alpha   90.00
_cell.angle_beta   90.00
_cell.angle_gamma   90.00
#
_symmetry.space_group_name_H-M   'P 1'
#
loop_
_entity.id
_entity.type
_entity.pdbx_description
1 polymer ?
#
loop_
_entity_poly.entity_id
_entity_poly.type
_entity_poly.pdbx_seq_one_letter_code
_entity_poly.pdbx_strand_id
1 'polypeptide(L)' 'MPFPDPFREVLTVFRPWFTAPTWRKLMTLLSGTRLSQGRRPVAAALRASGNEQATTWSCFHQVLNRAR' A
#
# COMPACT_ATOMS: atom_id res chain seq x y z
N MET A 1 -3.08 3.57 9.90
CA MET A 1 -2.88 2.51 10.90
C MET A 1 -1.40 2.16 10.94
N PRO A 2 -0.73 2.07 12.10
CA PRO A 2 0.68 1.70 12.17
C PRO A 2 0.87 0.26 11.68
N PHE A 3 1.81 0.07 10.76
CA PHE A 3 2.25 -1.25 10.31
C PHE A 3 3.18 -1.81 11.39
N PRO A 4 3.03 -3.07 11.83
CA PRO A 4 3.83 -3.59 12.95
C PRO A 4 5.33 -3.45 12.69
N ASP A 5 6.04 -3.07 13.74
CA ASP A 5 7.43 -2.61 13.69
C ASP A 5 8.41 -3.55 12.96
N PRO A 6 8.43 -4.88 13.21
CA PRO A 6 9.38 -5.76 12.53
C PRO A 6 9.16 -5.83 11.01
N PHE A 7 7.91 -5.74 10.55
CA PHE A 7 7.64 -5.72 9.12
C PHE A 7 8.03 -4.37 8.50
N ARG A 8 7.85 -3.28 9.25
CA ARG A 8 8.24 -1.94 8.80
C ARG A 8 9.74 -1.84 8.62
N GLU A 9 10.53 -2.39 9.54
CA GLU A 9 12.00 -2.42 9.46
C GLU A 9 12.49 -3.14 8.19
N VAL A 10 11.99 -4.33 7.91
CA VAL A 10 12.34 -5.08 6.69
C VAL A 10 12.00 -4.26 5.44
N LEU A 11 10.83 -3.62 5.42
CA LEU A 11 10.41 -2.82 4.27
C LEU A 11 11.28 -1.56 4.11
N THR A 12 11.74 -0.93 5.20
CA THR A 12 12.52 0.31 5.12
C THR A 12 13.84 0.18 4.34
N VAL A 13 14.38 -1.03 4.20
CA VAL A 13 15.53 -1.32 3.31
C VAL A 13 15.24 -0.88 1.87
N PHE A 14 13.98 -0.97 1.42
CA PHE A 14 13.55 -0.56 0.09
C PHE A 14 13.17 0.92 -0.01
N ARG A 15 13.11 1.67 1.11
CA ARG A 15 12.67 3.08 1.11
C ARG A 15 13.41 3.97 0.10
N PRO A 16 14.74 3.86 -0.10
CA PRO A 16 15.46 4.70 -1.07
C PRO A 16 14.99 4.55 -2.52
N TRP A 17 14.34 3.43 -2.86
CA TRP A 17 13.88 3.10 -4.21
C TRP A 17 12.51 3.70 -4.53
N PHE A 18 11.87 4.34 -3.56
CA PHE A 18 10.56 4.93 -3.70
C PHE A 18 10.60 6.43 -3.42
N THR A 19 9.89 7.20 -4.25
CA THR A 19 9.54 8.57 -3.89
C THR A 19 8.63 8.57 -2.66
N ALA A 20 8.66 9.64 -1.86
CA ALA A 20 7.80 9.78 -0.68
C ALA A 20 6.31 9.47 -0.93
N PRO A 21 5.64 9.98 -1.99
CA PRO A 21 4.24 9.65 -2.24
C PRO A 21 4.02 8.18 -2.62
N THR A 22 4.93 7.57 -3.40
CA THR A 22 4.81 6.14 -3.77
C THR A 22 5.02 5.25 -2.57
N TRP A 23 5.98 5.57 -1.70
CA TRP A 23 6.20 4.86 -0.44
C TRP A 23 4.96 4.87 0.45
N ARG A 24 4.33 6.04 0.64
CA ARG A 24 3.11 6.15 1.45
C ARG A 24 1.99 5.26 0.90
N LYS A 25 1.79 5.26 -0.42
CA LYS A 25 0.80 4.39 -1.07
C LYS A 25 1.12 2.92 -0.86
N LEU A 26 2.38 2.52 -1.01
CA LEU A 26 2.82 1.13 -0.78
C LEU A 26 2.49 0.68 0.65
N MET A 27 2.82 1.50 1.66
CA MET A 27 2.51 1.16 3.06
C MET A 27 1.00 1.04 3.31
N THR A 28 0.19 1.92 2.71
CA THR A 28 -1.28 1.83 2.77
C THR A 28 -1.77 0.52 2.14
N LEU A 29 -1.26 0.17 0.95
CA LEU A 29 -1.66 -1.07 0.27
C LEU A 29 -1.27 -2.31 1.06
N LEU A 30 -0.07 -2.37 1.63
CA LEU A 30 0.37 -3.50 2.45
C LEU A 30 -0.49 -3.64 3.71
N SER A 31 -0.83 -2.53 4.37
CA SER A 31 -1.73 -2.52 5.52
C SER A 31 -3.11 -3.08 5.15
N GLY A 32 -3.70 -2.58 4.07
CA GLY A 32 -5.00 -3.03 3.58
C GLY A 32 -5.00 -4.48 3.08
N THR A 33 -3.92 -4.90 2.42
CA THR A 33 -3.77 -6.27 1.90
C THR A 33 -3.76 -7.28 3.03
N ARG A 34 -3.12 -6.97 4.16
CA ARG A 34 -3.15 -7.80 5.37
C ARG A 34 -4.56 -7.95 5.94
N LEU A 35 -5.35 -6.88 5.90
CA LEU A 35 -6.73 -6.86 6.41
C LEU A 35 -7.72 -7.55 5.45
N SER A 36 -7.42 -7.61 4.15
CA SER A 36 -8.27 -8.27 3.16
C SER A 36 -8.19 -9.80 3.22
N GLN A 37 -9.34 -10.47 3.24
CA GLN A 37 -9.46 -11.93 3.16
C GLN A 37 -9.75 -12.37 1.71
N GLY A 38 -9.30 -13.58 1.34
CA GLY A 38 -9.52 -14.13 -0.01
C GLY A 38 -8.68 -13.42 -1.08
N ARG A 39 -9.32 -12.97 -2.18
CA ARG A 39 -8.64 -12.22 -3.25
C ARG A 39 -8.20 -10.85 -2.72
N ARG A 40 -6.93 -10.49 -2.97
CA ARG A 40 -6.30 -9.26 -2.44
C ARG A 40 -5.94 -8.24 -3.54
N PRO A 41 -6.88 -7.78 -4.38
CA PRO A 41 -6.60 -6.71 -5.33
C PRO A 41 -6.41 -5.38 -4.60
N VAL A 42 -5.81 -4.40 -5.29
CA VAL A 42 -5.63 -3.02 -4.82
C VAL A 42 -6.92 -2.43 -4.24
N ALA A 43 -8.06 -2.65 -4.91
CA ALA A 43 -9.36 -2.17 -4.43
C ALA A 43 -9.79 -2.76 -3.09
N ALA A 44 -9.53 -4.07 -2.85
CA ALA A 44 -9.86 -4.70 -1.58
C ALA A 44 -8.97 -4.16 -0.44
N ALA A 45 -7.68 -3.97 -0.72
CA ALA A 45 -6.76 -3.37 0.24
C ALA A 45 -7.19 -1.93 0.61
N LEU A 46 -7.63 -1.14 -0.37
CA LEU A 46 -8.07 0.23 -0.11
C LEU A 46 -9.38 0.28 0.69
N ARG A 47 -10.36 -0.56 0.37
CA ARG A 47 -11.58 -0.69 1.19
C ARG A 47 -11.26 -1.09 2.63
N ALA A 48 -10.45 -2.14 2.81
CA ALA A 48 -10.11 -2.66 4.13
C ALA A 48 -9.31 -1.66 4.99
N SER A 49 -8.65 -0.68 4.37
CA SER A 49 -7.90 0.38 5.06
C SER A 49 -8.65 1.72 5.17
N GLY A 50 -9.93 1.77 4.78
CA GLY A 50 -10.76 2.98 4.83
C GLY A 50 -10.46 4.03 3.75
N ASN A 51 -9.78 3.63 2.67
CA ASN A 51 -9.37 4.51 1.56
C ASN A 51 -10.27 4.38 0.32
N GLU A 52 -11.47 3.82 0.46
CA GLU A 52 -12.41 3.61 -0.65
C GLU A 52 -12.92 4.90 -1.30
N GLN A 53 -12.99 6.01 -0.56
CA GLN A 53 -13.45 7.30 -1.09
C GLN A 53 -12.29 8.27 -1.36
N ALA A 54 -11.04 7.78 -1.39
CA ALA A 54 -9.90 8.64 -1.67
C ALA A 54 -9.99 9.22 -3.08
N THR A 55 -9.93 10.56 -3.22
CA THR A 55 -9.93 11.25 -4.53
C THR A 55 -8.80 10.77 -5.45
N THR A 56 -7.74 10.21 -4.87
CA THR A 56 -6.57 9.66 -5.58
C THR A 56 -6.58 8.14 -5.69
N TRP A 57 -7.74 7.49 -5.60
CA TRP A 57 -7.88 6.02 -5.64
C TRP A 57 -7.13 5.39 -6.83
N SER A 58 -7.35 5.88 -8.05
CA SER A 58 -6.69 5.34 -9.26
C SER A 58 -5.15 5.40 -9.16
N CYS A 59 -4.61 6.40 -8.47
CA CYS A 59 -3.17 6.60 -8.31
C CYS A 59 -2.49 5.52 -7.46
N PHE A 60 -3.23 4.66 -6.74
CA PHE A 60 -2.66 3.52 -6.03
C PHE A 60 -2.24 2.38 -6.97
N HIS A 61 -2.93 2.20 -8.11
CA HIS A 61 -2.54 1.20 -9.10
C HIS A 61 -1.16 1.47 -9.73
N GLN A 62 -0.73 2.73 -9.73
CA GLN A 62 0.59 3.13 -10.22
C GLN A 62 1.74 2.46 -9.45
N VAL A 63 1.54 2.07 -8.19
CA VAL A 63 2.58 1.40 -7.37
C VAL A 63 3.02 0.08 -8.02
N LEU A 64 2.08 -0.67 -8.60
CA LEU A 64 2.35 -1.98 -9.22
C LEU A 64 2.55 -1.89 -10.74
N ASN A 65 1.97 -0.88 -11.39
CA ASN A 65 2.07 -0.71 -12.85
C ASN A 65 3.43 -0.13 -13.32
N ARG A 66 4.29 0.31 -12.41
CA ARG A 66 5.57 0.99 -12.74
C ARG A 66 6.79 0.06 -12.78
N ALA A 67 6.65 -1.21 -12.41
CA ALA A 67 7.74 -2.20 -12.39
C ALA A 67 7.92 -2.90 -13.75
N ARG A 68 7.97 -2.13 -14.83
CA ARG A 68 8.08 -2.66 -16.20
C ARG A 68 9.53 -2.74 -16.65
#